data_AF-A0A8N4L2H2-F1
#
_entry.id   AF-A0A8N4L2H2-F1
#
_cell.length_a   1.000
_cell.length_b   1.000
_cell.length_c   1.000
_cell.angle_alpha   90.00
_cell.angle_beta   90.00
_cell.angle_gamma   90.00
#
_symmetry.space_group_name_H-M   'P 1'
#
loop_
_entity.id
_entity.type
_entity.pdbx_description
1 polymer ?
#
loop_
_entity_poly.entity_id
_entity_poly.type
_entity_poly.pdbx_seq_one_letter_code
_entity_poly.pdbx_strand_id
1 'polypeptide(L)'
;MAILSTTQHLSSLAFLKLEVLSQILDRRRQILYWIFYLLLVSLCVFAYRHRNDTSSDGLTSTGHDVHSFIYPSMRMWRRITLPLIQRFPRLTELYDEACLMQNPFFQGVDALSCDPCSTVQSVLDLTSETERSIDVYNDNQDDNSSRDNSNREMPNEFVPFVFKINQNPIQLQDFYNLYISNHATFHRDAYRVQSTNREVTNLEELFNKYNHTESKEKSTQIVEAHNLWRCNRMLPARLLRKLFTSPTIHLPRTGIALERYMTIDTTQAPTYTLPDTQCANVFVQQALGTRYIFLRPTSECRHRCRTLSIRLPQSFVLSYNWLYWKPISAPDPVADSFSITLIGSYC
;
A
#
# COMPACT_ATOMS: atom_id res chain seq x y z
N MET A 1 69.54 -24.03 32.71
CA MET A 1 68.42 -24.57 33.52
C MET A 1 67.38 -23.47 33.80
N ALA A 2 66.92 -22.73 32.78
CA ALA A 2 66.01 -21.58 32.97
C ALA A 2 64.92 -21.44 31.87
N ILE A 3 64.88 -22.32 30.86
CA ILE A 3 63.90 -22.25 29.77
C ILE A 3 62.72 -23.22 29.99
N LEU A 4 62.84 -24.18 30.92
CA LEU A 4 61.80 -25.17 31.19
C LEU A 4 60.73 -24.72 32.20
N SER A 5 61.00 -23.70 33.04
CA SER A 5 60.03 -23.27 34.07
C SER A 5 59.06 -22.18 33.59
N THR A 6 59.41 -21.42 32.55
CA THR A 6 58.55 -20.36 32.00
C THR A 6 57.46 -20.92 31.10
N THR A 7 57.69 -22.03 30.40
CA THR A 7 56.68 -22.71 29.56
C THR A 7 55.60 -23.41 30.38
N GLN A 8 55.96 -24.02 31.51
CA GLN A 8 54.99 -24.63 32.45
C GLN A 8 54.08 -23.60 33.14
N HIS A 9 54.60 -22.40 33.42
CA HIS A 9 53.83 -21.34 34.09
C HIS A 9 52.90 -20.59 33.12
N LEU A 10 53.23 -20.56 31.83
CA LEU A 10 52.38 -20.00 30.78
C LEU A 10 51.23 -20.95 30.40
N SER A 11 51.48 -22.27 30.39
CA SER A 11 50.46 -23.29 30.15
C SER A 11 49.45 -23.40 31.29
N SER A 12 49.87 -23.25 32.54
CA SER A 12 48.97 -23.30 33.71
C SER A 12 48.03 -22.09 33.78
N LEU A 13 48.53 -20.90 33.43
CA LEU A 13 47.73 -19.68 33.39
C LEU A 13 46.74 -19.66 32.21
N ALA A 14 47.13 -20.21 31.06
CA ALA A 14 46.24 -20.40 29.91
C ALA A 14 45.13 -21.42 30.23
N PHE A 15 45.47 -22.51 30.92
CA PHE A 15 44.51 -23.51 31.37
C PHE A 15 43.50 -22.94 32.37
N LEU A 16 43.96 -22.18 33.36
CA LEU A 16 43.09 -21.47 34.33
C LEU A 16 42.16 -20.46 33.65
N LYS A 17 42.65 -19.71 32.65
CA LYS A 17 41.79 -18.80 31.88
C LYS A 17 40.73 -19.53 31.06
N LEU A 18 41.07 -20.69 30.48
CA LEU A 18 40.14 -21.51 29.71
C LEU A 18 39.04 -22.10 30.62
N GLU A 19 39.42 -22.58 31.80
CA GLU A 19 38.51 -23.13 32.80
C GLU A 19 37.53 -22.05 33.29
N VAL A 20 38.03 -20.86 33.63
CA VAL A 20 37.17 -19.72 34.05
C VAL A 20 36.24 -19.27 32.92
N LEU A 21 36.72 -19.23 31.67
CA LEU A 21 35.89 -18.86 30.52
C LEU A 21 34.79 -19.89 30.27
N SER A 22 35.10 -21.19 30.39
CA SER A 22 34.12 -22.28 30.25
C SER A 22 33.05 -22.21 31.34
N GLN A 23 33.43 -21.94 32.59
CA GLN A 23 32.49 -21.76 33.71
C GLN A 23 31.59 -20.53 33.52
N ILE A 24 32.12 -19.43 32.96
CA ILE A 24 31.31 -18.24 32.65
C ILE A 24 30.32 -18.52 31.51
N LEU A 25 30.74 -19.24 30.47
CA LEU A 25 29.89 -19.62 29.35
C LEU A 25 28.80 -20.62 29.77
N ASP A 26 29.12 -21.60 30.61
CA ASP A 26 28.15 -22.55 31.14
C ASP A 26 27.13 -21.88 32.08
N ARG A 27 27.56 -20.94 32.93
CA ARG A 27 26.63 -20.13 33.73
C ARG A 27 25.71 -19.29 32.86
N ARG A 28 26.21 -18.66 31.80
CA ARG A 28 25.37 -17.91 30.84
C ARG A 28 24.39 -18.83 30.11
N ARG A 29 24.80 -20.03 29.72
CA ARG A 29 23.93 -21.03 29.09
C ARG A 29 22.84 -21.52 30.05
N GLN A 30 23.20 -21.80 31.30
CA GLN A 30 22.23 -22.16 32.35
C GLN A 30 21.23 -21.04 32.62
N ILE A 31 21.68 -19.79 32.71
CA ILE A 31 20.80 -18.63 32.87
C ILE A 31 19.83 -18.51 31.69
N LEU A 32 20.31 -18.68 30.46
CA LEU A 32 19.45 -18.67 29.26
C LEU A 32 18.42 -19.81 29.27
N TYR A 33 18.80 -21.01 29.68
CA TYR A 33 17.86 -22.13 29.83
C TYR A 33 16.81 -21.88 30.91
N TRP A 34 17.21 -21.29 32.05
CA TRP A 34 16.28 -20.90 33.09
C TRP A 34 15.29 -19.82 32.63
N ILE A 35 15.78 -18.80 31.91
CA ILE A 35 14.92 -17.77 31.31
C ILE A 35 13.95 -18.39 30.31
N PHE A 36 14.43 -19.27 29.43
CA PHE A 36 13.59 -19.97 28.46
C PHE A 36 12.53 -20.85 29.13
N TYR A 37 12.90 -21.60 30.16
CA TYR A 37 11.98 -22.42 30.93
C TYR A 37 10.91 -21.57 31.62
N LEU A 38 11.31 -20.45 32.25
CA LEU A 38 10.38 -19.55 32.94
C LEU A 38 9.40 -18.90 31.94
N LEU A 39 9.89 -18.53 30.75
CA LEU A 39 9.07 -18.00 29.67
C LEU A 39 8.08 -19.06 29.14
N LEU A 40 8.53 -20.31 28.95
CA LEU A 40 7.68 -21.42 28.52
C LEU A 40 6.61 -21.76 29.55
N VAL A 41 6.96 -21.81 30.84
CA VAL A 41 6.00 -22.00 31.94
C VAL A 41 4.99 -20.85 32.00
N SER A 42 5.44 -19.61 31.86
CA SER A 42 4.55 -18.44 31.79
C SER A 42 3.56 -18.53 30.61
N LEU A 43 4.04 -18.95 29.44
CA LEU A 43 3.21 -19.14 28.24
C LEU A 43 2.19 -20.28 28.42
N CYS A 44 2.59 -21.38 29.07
CA CYS A 44 1.70 -22.50 29.39
C CYS A 44 0.63 -22.10 30.40
N VAL A 45 0.99 -21.35 31.46
CA VAL A 45 0.03 -20.83 32.44
C VAL A 45 -0.96 -19.87 31.79
N PHE A 46 -0.49 -19.00 30.90
CA PHE A 46 -1.34 -18.07 30.15
C PHE A 46 -2.32 -18.83 29.23
N ALA A 47 -1.84 -19.83 28.48
CA ALA A 47 -2.67 -20.67 27.61
C ALA A 47 -3.71 -21.48 28.41
N TYR A 48 -3.33 -22.00 29.58
CA TYR A 48 -4.25 -22.74 30.46
C TYR A 48 -5.34 -21.84 31.03
N ARG A 49 -5.00 -20.63 31.50
CA ARG A 49 -6.02 -19.67 31.97
C ARG A 49 -6.98 -19.27 30.86
N HIS A 50 -6.46 -18.94 29.69
CA HIS A 50 -7.30 -18.57 28.53
C HIS A 50 -8.20 -19.72 28.05
N ARG A 51 -7.76 -20.99 28.21
CA ARG A 51 -8.59 -22.15 27.86
C ARG A 51 -9.68 -22.43 28.90
N ASN A 52 -9.43 -22.19 30.19
CA ASN A 52 -10.46 -22.36 31.21
C ASN A 52 -11.53 -21.26 31.15
N ASP A 53 -11.14 -20.01 30.87
CA ASP A 53 -12.07 -18.88 30.70
C ASP A 53 -13.00 -19.06 29.47
N THR A 54 -12.60 -19.86 28.48
CA THR A 54 -13.43 -20.18 27.30
C THR A 54 -14.40 -21.34 27.51
N SER A 55 -14.27 -22.09 28.61
CA SER A 55 -15.12 -23.26 28.91
C SER A 55 -16.19 -23.02 29.98
N SER A 56 -16.19 -21.87 30.67
CA SER A 56 -17.08 -21.64 31.82
C SER A 56 -18.24 -20.66 31.61
N ASP A 57 -18.44 -20.05 30.45
CA ASP A 57 -19.69 -19.29 30.22
C ASP A 57 -20.01 -19.10 28.73
N GLY A 58 -21.22 -19.49 28.35
CA GLY A 58 -21.80 -19.33 27.01
C GLY A 58 -22.29 -17.92 26.73
N LEU A 59 -21.46 -16.89 26.98
CA LEU A 59 -21.78 -15.51 26.62
C LEU A 59 -20.57 -14.79 25.99
N THR A 60 -20.80 -14.34 24.77
CA THR A 60 -19.94 -13.55 23.88
C THR A 60 -19.40 -12.26 24.52
N SER A 61 -18.27 -12.30 25.23
CA SER A 61 -17.61 -11.07 25.72
C SER A 61 -16.07 -11.12 25.87
N THR A 62 -15.39 -12.23 25.61
CA THR A 62 -13.92 -12.31 25.74
C THR A 62 -13.14 -11.88 24.50
N GLY A 63 -13.82 -11.56 23.39
CA GLY A 63 -13.20 -11.06 22.16
C GLY A 63 -12.71 -9.61 22.25
N HIS A 64 -13.23 -8.79 23.16
CA HIS A 64 -12.90 -7.35 23.16
C HIS A 64 -11.55 -7.04 23.83
N ASP A 65 -11.17 -7.77 24.88
CA ASP A 65 -9.95 -7.48 25.64
C ASP A 65 -8.68 -7.93 24.92
N VAL A 66 -8.71 -9.05 24.20
CA VAL A 66 -7.55 -9.51 23.40
C VAL A 66 -7.24 -8.51 22.29
N HIS A 67 -8.26 -7.97 21.61
CA HIS A 67 -8.07 -6.94 20.59
C HIS A 67 -7.46 -5.64 21.15
N SER A 68 -7.76 -5.29 22.40
CA SER A 68 -7.19 -4.10 23.07
C SER A 68 -5.67 -4.21 23.32
N PHE A 69 -5.16 -5.43 23.51
CA PHE A 69 -3.72 -5.68 23.76
C PHE A 69 -2.91 -5.86 22.47
N ILE A 70 -3.54 -6.22 21.35
CA ILE A 70 -2.87 -6.38 20.05
C ILE A 70 -2.21 -5.07 19.61
N TYR A 71 -2.89 -3.93 19.70
CA TYR A 71 -2.33 -2.66 19.25
C TYR A 71 -1.11 -2.19 20.07
N PRO A 72 -1.17 -2.14 21.42
CA PRO A 72 0.00 -1.82 22.24
C PRO A 72 1.16 -2.77 22.04
N SER A 73 0.91 -4.09 21.94
CA SER A 73 1.96 -5.09 21.71
C SER A 73 2.61 -4.92 20.34
N MET A 74 1.83 -4.74 19.27
CA MET A 74 2.35 -4.43 17.93
C MET A 74 3.19 -3.15 17.91
N ARG A 75 2.77 -2.12 18.67
CA ARG A 75 3.53 -0.87 18.80
C ARG A 75 4.85 -1.08 19.54
N MET A 76 4.87 -1.91 20.58
CA MET A 76 6.08 -2.27 21.32
C MET A 76 7.03 -3.08 20.46
N TRP A 77 6.53 -4.12 19.76
CA TRP A 77 7.30 -4.89 18.78
C TRP A 77 7.92 -4.00 17.72
N ARG A 78 7.17 -3.06 17.16
CA ARG A 78 7.69 -2.10 16.17
C ARG A 78 8.83 -1.26 16.72
N ARG A 79 8.79 -0.85 18.00
CA ARG A 79 9.88 -0.10 18.62
C ARG A 79 11.14 -0.97 18.81
N ILE A 80 10.95 -2.23 19.19
CA ILE A 80 12.04 -3.19 19.37
C ILE A 80 12.71 -3.52 18.03
N THR A 81 11.94 -3.66 16.95
CA THR A 81 12.47 -4.02 15.62
C THR A 81 13.02 -2.83 14.83
N LEU A 82 12.68 -1.59 15.20
CA LEU A 82 13.12 -0.38 14.52
C LEU A 82 14.65 -0.28 14.32
N PRO A 83 15.50 -0.47 15.34
CA PRO A 83 16.96 -0.41 15.15
C PRO A 83 17.49 -1.49 14.20
N LEU A 84 16.86 -2.68 14.18
CA LEU A 84 17.23 -3.75 13.26
C LEU A 84 16.92 -3.36 11.81
N ILE A 85 15.73 -2.83 11.57
CA ILE A 85 15.27 -2.38 10.25
C ILE A 85 16.16 -1.24 9.74
N GLN A 86 16.54 -0.29 10.61
CA GLN A 86 17.44 0.81 10.25
C GLN A 86 18.84 0.32 9.88
N ARG A 87 19.32 -0.77 10.50
CA ARG A 87 20.63 -1.34 10.20
C ARG A 87 20.64 -2.16 8.91
N PHE A 88 19.54 -2.82 8.57
CA PHE A 88 19.42 -3.71 7.42
C PHE A 88 18.25 -3.30 6.49
N PRO A 89 18.38 -2.20 5.73
CA PRO A 89 17.31 -1.70 4.88
C PRO A 89 16.92 -2.70 3.78
N ARG A 90 17.88 -3.50 3.28
CA ARG A 90 17.65 -4.55 2.27
C ARG A 90 16.65 -5.62 2.69
N LEU A 91 16.57 -5.92 3.99
CA LEU A 91 15.58 -6.90 4.48
C LEU A 91 14.15 -6.39 4.27
N THR A 92 13.97 -5.08 4.43
CA THR A 92 12.68 -4.43 4.19
C THR A 92 12.36 -4.39 2.70
N GLU A 93 13.36 -4.13 1.84
CA GLU A 93 13.18 -4.22 0.39
C GLU A 93 12.69 -5.62 -0.03
N LEU A 94 13.29 -6.69 0.50
CA LEU A 94 12.86 -8.06 0.19
C LEU A 94 11.43 -8.35 0.69
N TYR A 95 11.05 -7.80 1.84
CA TYR A 95 9.68 -7.91 2.35
C TYR A 95 8.66 -7.15 1.48
N ASP A 96 9.09 -6.04 0.88
CA ASP A 96 8.23 -5.20 0.05
C ASP A 96 8.06 -5.72 -1.38
N GLU A 97 8.93 -6.61 -1.86
CA GLU A 97 8.69 -7.35 -3.09
C GLU A 97 7.44 -8.21 -2.91
N ALA A 98 6.34 -7.79 -3.55
CA ALA A 98 5.12 -8.57 -3.54
C ALA A 98 5.41 -9.87 -4.30
N CYS A 99 5.36 -11.00 -3.57
CA CYS A 99 5.37 -12.38 -4.08
C CYS A 99 6.24 -12.61 -5.32
N LEU A 100 7.47 -13.11 -5.14
CA LEU A 100 8.38 -13.53 -6.23
C LEU A 100 7.70 -14.41 -7.30
N MET A 101 6.64 -15.15 -6.95
CA MET A 101 5.72 -15.80 -7.89
C MET A 101 4.30 -15.80 -7.32
N GLN A 102 3.33 -15.37 -8.13
CA GLN A 102 1.92 -15.62 -7.84
C GLN A 102 1.70 -17.14 -7.92
N ASN A 103 1.08 -17.72 -6.89
CA ASN A 103 0.85 -19.17 -6.86
C ASN A 103 -0.07 -19.55 -8.05
N PRO A 104 0.43 -20.27 -9.06
CA PRO A 104 -0.35 -20.62 -10.25
C PRO A 104 -1.48 -21.62 -9.95
N PHE A 105 -1.43 -22.26 -8.77
CA PHE A 105 -2.45 -23.20 -8.29
C PHE A 105 -3.45 -22.56 -7.34
N PHE A 106 -3.25 -21.29 -6.95
CA PHE A 106 -4.24 -20.57 -6.18
C PHE A 106 -5.32 -20.08 -7.13
N GLN A 107 -6.33 -20.92 -7.33
CA GLN A 107 -7.62 -20.49 -7.86
C GLN A 107 -8.22 -19.61 -6.76
N GLY A 108 -8.46 -18.33 -7.07
CA GLY A 108 -8.92 -17.36 -6.08
C GLY A 108 -10.14 -17.91 -5.35
N VAL A 109 -10.22 -17.65 -4.03
CA VAL A 109 -11.29 -18.07 -3.08
C VAL A 109 -12.37 -18.90 -3.78
N ASP A 110 -12.27 -20.23 -3.74
CA ASP A 110 -13.11 -21.18 -4.50
C ASP A 110 -14.64 -21.04 -4.25
N ALA A 111 -15.06 -20.08 -3.42
CA ALA A 111 -16.43 -19.69 -3.14
C ALA A 111 -16.64 -18.16 -3.20
N LEU A 112 -16.01 -17.45 -4.14
CA LEU A 112 -16.38 -16.05 -4.40
C LEU A 112 -17.81 -16.01 -4.95
N SER A 113 -18.76 -15.52 -4.14
CA SER A 113 -20.11 -15.26 -4.63
C SER A 113 -20.08 -14.09 -5.61
N CYS A 114 -20.44 -14.35 -6.86
CA CYS A 114 -20.57 -13.32 -7.90
C CYS A 114 -21.93 -12.59 -7.88
N ASP A 115 -22.78 -12.84 -6.87
CA ASP A 115 -24.05 -12.14 -6.71
C ASP A 115 -23.88 -10.61 -6.69
N PRO A 116 -22.88 -10.01 -5.99
CA PRO A 116 -22.74 -8.56 -5.87
C PRO A 116 -22.46 -7.84 -7.20
N CYS A 117 -21.76 -8.47 -8.14
CA CYS A 117 -21.50 -7.86 -9.45
C CYS A 117 -22.56 -8.19 -10.51
N SER A 118 -23.47 -9.13 -10.23
CA SER A 118 -24.45 -9.61 -11.22
C SER A 118 -25.52 -8.59 -11.61
N THR A 119 -25.85 -7.67 -10.70
CA THR A 119 -26.85 -6.62 -10.90
C THR A 119 -26.25 -5.33 -11.47
N VAL A 120 -24.93 -5.23 -11.54
CA VAL A 120 -24.23 -4.02 -11.97
C VAL A 120 -24.25 -3.91 -13.50
N GLN A 121 -24.94 -2.90 -14.01
CA GLN A 121 -25.06 -2.65 -15.46
C GLN A 121 -24.10 -1.55 -15.95
N SER A 122 -23.78 -0.59 -15.10
CA SER A 122 -22.91 0.56 -15.42
C SER A 122 -22.19 1.04 -14.17
N VAL A 123 -21.13 1.83 -14.35
CA VAL A 123 -20.47 2.55 -13.26
C VAL A 123 -21.43 3.65 -12.77
N LEU A 124 -21.64 3.72 -11.45
CA LEU A 124 -22.52 4.72 -10.84
C LEU A 124 -21.82 6.09 -10.80
N ASP A 125 -22.48 7.16 -11.23
CA ASP A 125 -21.94 8.52 -11.17
C ASP A 125 -22.52 9.29 -9.96
N LEU A 126 -21.66 9.63 -9.01
CA LEU A 126 -22.01 10.32 -7.76
C LEU A 126 -21.59 11.80 -7.75
N THR A 127 -21.26 12.35 -8.92
CA THR A 127 -20.78 13.74 -9.03
C THR A 127 -21.82 14.74 -8.52
N SER A 128 -23.10 14.58 -8.86
CA SER A 128 -24.17 15.50 -8.43
C SER A 128 -24.50 15.42 -6.94
N GLU A 129 -24.37 14.25 -6.32
CA GLU A 129 -24.60 14.07 -4.88
C GLU A 129 -23.46 14.65 -4.04
N THR A 130 -22.26 14.66 -4.63
CA THR A 130 -21.06 15.24 -4.03
C THR A 130 -21.14 16.75 -3.99
N GLU A 131 -21.57 17.40 -5.08
CA GLU A 131 -21.69 18.86 -5.14
C GLU A 131 -22.67 19.41 -4.09
N ARG A 132 -23.87 18.82 -3.97
CA ARG A 132 -24.85 19.21 -2.92
C ARG A 132 -24.34 19.06 -1.49
N SER A 133 -23.41 18.13 -1.25
CA SER A 133 -22.85 17.90 0.09
C SER A 133 -21.79 18.92 0.49
N ILE A 134 -21.14 19.58 -0.47
CA ILE A 134 -20.16 20.65 -0.19
C ILE A 134 -20.90 21.93 0.22
N ASP A 135 -22.04 22.23 -0.43
CA ASP A 135 -22.85 23.40 -0.09
C ASP A 135 -23.44 23.31 1.32
N VAL A 136 -23.91 22.13 1.73
CA VAL A 136 -24.43 21.90 3.10
C VAL A 136 -23.33 21.96 4.16
N TYR A 137 -22.08 21.61 3.85
CA TYR A 137 -20.98 21.70 4.82
C TYR A 137 -20.51 23.15 5.03
N ASN A 138 -20.65 24.02 4.03
CA ASN A 138 -20.24 25.42 4.12
C ASN A 138 -21.32 26.33 4.71
N ASP A 139 -22.60 25.91 4.74
CA ASP A 139 -23.72 26.71 5.28
C ASP A 139 -24.02 26.44 6.76
N ASN A 140 -23.43 25.40 7.35
CA ASN A 140 -23.65 25.01 8.75
C ASN A 140 -22.61 25.59 9.71
N GLN A 141 -22.35 26.90 9.63
CA GLN A 141 -21.64 27.63 10.69
C GLN A 141 -22.56 28.49 11.56
N ASP A 142 -23.85 28.59 11.24
CA ASP A 142 -24.87 29.23 12.08
C ASP A 142 -26.21 28.49 11.94
N ASP A 143 -26.47 27.50 12.80
CA ASP A 143 -27.70 27.45 13.61
C ASP A 143 -27.93 26.09 14.29
N ASN A 144 -28.33 26.17 15.55
CA ASN A 144 -28.83 25.04 16.34
C ASN A 144 -30.19 24.57 15.79
N SER A 145 -30.18 23.62 14.86
CA SER A 145 -31.38 22.81 14.59
C SER A 145 -31.01 21.34 14.39
N SER A 146 -31.67 20.50 15.20
CA SER A 146 -31.96 19.08 14.98
C SER A 146 -31.04 18.33 14.01
N ARG A 147 -30.10 17.57 14.59
CA ARG A 147 -29.32 16.50 13.94
C ARG A 147 -30.23 15.45 13.29
N ASP A 148 -30.72 15.73 12.10
CA ASP A 148 -31.04 14.68 11.13
C ASP A 148 -29.76 14.40 10.34
N ASN A 149 -28.93 13.54 10.93
CA ASN A 149 -27.84 12.87 10.23
C ASN A 149 -28.50 11.92 9.23
N SER A 150 -29.00 12.46 8.12
CA SER A 150 -29.49 11.67 7.02
C SER A 150 -28.38 10.70 6.62
N ASN A 151 -28.68 9.42 6.78
CA ASN A 151 -27.83 8.29 6.46
C ASN A 151 -27.37 8.45 5.01
N ARG A 152 -26.14 8.96 4.81
CA ARG A 152 -25.50 8.98 3.51
C ARG A 152 -25.14 7.52 3.21
N GLU A 153 -26.08 6.82 2.59
CA GLU A 153 -25.96 5.42 2.21
C GLU A 153 -24.90 5.37 1.10
N MET A 154 -23.64 5.23 1.51
CA MET A 154 -22.54 5.03 0.57
C MET A 154 -22.86 3.80 -0.28
N PRO A 155 -22.57 3.83 -1.60
CA PRO A 155 -22.79 2.68 -2.44
C PRO A 155 -22.07 1.47 -1.84
N ASN A 156 -22.71 0.31 -1.97
CA ASN A 156 -22.12 -0.95 -1.55
C ASN A 156 -20.70 -1.06 -2.15
N GLU A 157 -19.72 -1.48 -1.34
CA GLU A 157 -18.29 -1.48 -1.66
C GLU A 157 -17.94 -2.27 -2.93
N PHE A 158 -18.85 -3.15 -3.38
CA PHE A 158 -18.69 -3.99 -4.56
C PHE A 158 -19.14 -3.33 -5.87
N VAL A 159 -19.93 -2.25 -5.79
CA VAL A 159 -20.46 -1.55 -6.96
C VAL A 159 -19.48 -0.45 -7.36
N PRO A 160 -18.91 -0.49 -8.59
CA PRO A 160 -18.03 0.57 -9.04
C PRO A 160 -18.77 1.89 -9.18
N PHE A 161 -18.16 2.97 -8.68
CA PHE A 161 -18.72 4.31 -8.76
C PHE A 161 -17.64 5.34 -9.07
N VAL A 162 -18.05 6.46 -9.64
CA VAL A 162 -17.19 7.58 -9.99
C VAL A 162 -17.70 8.85 -9.31
N PHE A 163 -16.78 9.71 -8.89
CA PHE A 163 -17.09 11.03 -8.37
C PHE A 163 -16.02 12.04 -8.77
N LYS A 164 -16.40 13.31 -8.80
CA LYS A 164 -15.49 14.42 -9.05
C LYS A 164 -14.91 14.94 -7.75
N ILE A 165 -13.63 15.29 -7.78
CA ILE A 165 -12.93 15.96 -6.69
C ILE A 165 -12.50 17.37 -7.10
N ASN A 166 -12.39 18.28 -6.13
CA ASN A 166 -11.79 19.58 -6.36
C ASN A 166 -10.26 19.45 -6.37
N GLN A 167 -9.72 19.12 -7.54
CA GLN A 167 -8.31 18.95 -7.81
C GLN A 167 -7.91 19.88 -8.95
N ASN A 168 -6.92 20.72 -8.71
CA ASN A 168 -6.29 21.51 -9.77
C ASN A 168 -5.45 20.61 -10.68
N PRO A 169 -5.35 20.91 -11.99
CA PRO A 169 -4.47 20.18 -12.91
C PRO A 169 -3.06 20.09 -12.34
N ILE A 170 -2.54 18.88 -12.17
CA ILE A 170 -1.16 18.68 -11.74
C ILE A 170 -0.32 18.38 -12.97
N GLN A 171 0.62 19.26 -13.28
CA GLN A 171 1.52 19.08 -14.43
C GLN A 171 2.70 18.18 -14.04
N LEU A 172 3.38 17.63 -15.05
CA LEU A 172 4.58 16.83 -14.83
C LEU A 172 5.68 17.64 -14.11
N GLN A 173 5.76 18.94 -14.42
CA GLN A 173 6.71 19.85 -13.80
C GLN A 173 6.50 20.01 -12.29
N ASP A 174 5.26 19.96 -11.79
CA ASP A 174 4.97 20.05 -10.35
C ASP A 174 5.56 18.84 -9.60
N PHE A 175 5.47 17.65 -10.21
CA PHE A 175 6.09 16.44 -9.68
C PHE A 175 7.61 16.51 -9.72
N TYR A 176 8.19 17.02 -10.81
CA TYR A 176 9.63 17.22 -10.90
C TYR A 176 10.14 18.17 -9.81
N ASN A 177 9.44 19.28 -9.57
CA ASN A 177 9.79 20.23 -8.50
C ASN A 177 9.71 19.57 -7.10
N LEU A 178 8.68 18.76 -6.85
CA LEU A 178 8.56 17.99 -5.61
C LEU A 178 9.69 16.96 -5.46
N TYR A 179 10.06 16.29 -6.55
CA TYR A 179 11.14 15.31 -6.59
C TYR A 179 12.48 15.95 -6.26
N ILE A 180 12.87 17.01 -6.98
CA ILE A 180 14.15 17.70 -6.78
C ILE A 180 14.27 18.27 -5.37
N SER A 181 13.22 18.90 -4.85
CA SER A 181 13.21 19.45 -3.48
C SER A 181 13.33 18.38 -2.39
N ASN A 182 12.98 17.12 -2.68
CA ASN A 182 13.02 16.01 -1.72
C ASN A 182 13.83 14.81 -2.24
N HIS A 183 14.84 15.07 -3.07
CA HIS A 183 15.58 14.05 -3.83
C HIS A 183 16.06 12.88 -2.95
N ALA A 184 16.70 13.18 -1.82
CA ALA A 184 17.22 12.17 -0.90
C ALA A 184 16.13 11.22 -0.35
N THR A 185 14.90 11.71 -0.18
CA THR A 185 13.78 10.88 0.30
C THR A 185 13.31 9.93 -0.79
N PHE A 186 13.08 10.44 -2.00
CA PHE A 186 12.60 9.62 -3.11
C PHE A 186 13.66 8.61 -3.58
N HIS A 187 14.92 9.02 -3.68
CA HIS A 187 16.02 8.13 -4.04
C HIS A 187 16.21 6.99 -3.01
N ARG A 188 15.97 7.24 -1.73
CA ARG A 188 16.08 6.20 -0.69
C ARG A 188 14.86 5.28 -0.64
N ASP A 189 13.67 5.87 -0.69
CA ASP A 189 12.44 5.20 -0.27
C ASP A 189 11.50 4.83 -1.44
N ALA A 190 11.69 5.38 -2.65
CA ALA A 190 10.79 5.20 -3.79
C ALA A 190 11.48 5.45 -5.15
N TYR A 191 12.64 4.83 -5.39
CA TYR A 191 13.49 5.13 -6.56
C TYR A 191 13.10 4.40 -7.85
N ARG A 192 12.41 3.26 -7.74
CA ARG A 192 12.17 2.36 -8.87
C ARG A 192 10.98 2.78 -9.71
N VAL A 193 11.17 2.78 -11.02
CA VAL A 193 10.11 2.99 -12.01
C VAL A 193 10.10 1.79 -12.94
N GLN A 194 8.91 1.25 -13.20
CA GLN A 194 8.71 0.25 -14.23
C GLN A 194 8.20 0.95 -15.48
N SER A 195 8.91 0.81 -16.60
CA SER A 195 8.51 1.43 -17.86
C SER A 195 8.46 0.39 -18.97
N THR A 196 7.58 0.61 -19.95
CA THR A 196 7.64 -0.10 -21.23
C THR A 196 8.87 0.31 -22.04
N ASN A 197 9.41 1.51 -21.79
CA ASN A 197 10.67 1.95 -22.35
C ASN A 197 11.85 1.46 -21.49
N ARG A 198 12.73 0.65 -22.08
CA ARG A 198 13.89 0.04 -21.40
C ARG A 198 14.92 1.05 -20.88
N GLU A 199 14.92 2.28 -21.41
CA GLU A 199 15.82 3.35 -20.98
C GLU A 199 15.37 4.03 -19.67
N VAL A 200 14.17 3.73 -19.18
CA VAL A 200 13.59 4.38 -18.00
C VAL A 200 13.42 3.37 -16.87
N THR A 201 14.30 3.45 -15.87
CA THR A 201 14.32 2.55 -14.71
C THR A 201 14.13 3.28 -13.38
N ASN A 202 14.37 4.59 -13.36
CA ASN A 202 14.28 5.44 -12.18
C ASN A 202 13.62 6.78 -12.51
N LEU A 203 13.31 7.55 -11.46
CA LEU A 203 12.64 8.84 -11.59
C LEU A 203 13.48 9.88 -12.34
N GLU A 204 14.80 9.89 -12.17
CA GLU A 204 15.68 10.83 -12.84
C GLU A 204 15.68 10.60 -14.37
N GLU A 205 15.82 9.35 -14.81
CA GLU A 205 15.70 8.95 -16.21
C GLU A 205 14.31 9.27 -16.78
N LEU A 206 13.25 9.03 -16.01
CA LEU A 206 11.88 9.37 -16.41
C LEU A 206 11.75 10.86 -16.68
N PHE A 207 12.15 11.72 -15.73
CA PHE A 207 12.04 13.15 -15.91
C PHE A 207 12.97 13.68 -17.00
N ASN A 208 14.20 13.16 -17.12
CA ASN A 208 15.09 13.55 -18.21
C ASN A 208 14.52 13.20 -19.58
N LYS A 209 13.81 12.07 -19.71
CA LYS A 209 13.21 11.66 -20.99
C LYS A 209 11.99 12.50 -21.35
N TYR A 210 11.08 12.74 -20.40
CA TYR A 210 9.75 13.31 -20.71
C TYR A 210 9.60 14.81 -20.38
N ASN A 211 10.47 15.41 -19.56
CA ASN A 211 10.43 16.85 -19.31
C ASN A 211 10.91 17.64 -20.55
N HIS A 212 11.84 17.08 -21.33
CA HIS A 212 12.33 17.71 -22.55
C HIS A 212 11.40 17.59 -23.76
N THR A 213 10.52 16.58 -23.79
CA THR A 213 9.57 16.38 -24.90
C THR A 213 8.47 17.44 -24.99
N GLU A 214 8.21 18.19 -23.92
CA GLU A 214 7.26 19.33 -23.99
C GLU A 214 7.86 20.59 -24.62
N SER A 215 9.20 20.74 -24.65
CA SER A 215 9.83 22.04 -24.98
C SER A 215 10.57 22.12 -26.32
N LYS A 216 10.89 21.00 -27.00
CA LYS A 216 11.64 21.06 -28.26
C LYS A 216 11.17 20.06 -29.30
N GLU A 217 10.67 20.63 -30.38
CA GLU A 217 10.64 20.13 -31.76
C GLU A 217 9.87 18.84 -32.01
N LYS A 218 9.04 18.91 -33.05
CA LYS A 218 8.47 17.79 -33.81
C LYS A 218 9.57 16.77 -34.17
N SER A 219 9.93 15.89 -33.25
CA SER A 219 10.68 14.67 -33.56
C SER A 219 9.67 13.59 -33.91
N THR A 220 9.89 13.00 -35.08
CA THR A 220 8.99 12.14 -35.87
C THR A 220 8.77 10.74 -35.29
N GLN A 221 8.91 10.54 -33.98
CA GLN A 221 8.55 9.30 -33.30
C GLN A 221 7.72 9.63 -32.06
N ILE A 222 6.43 9.32 -32.14
CA ILE A 222 5.55 9.29 -30.98
C ILE A 222 6.08 8.18 -30.08
N VAL A 223 6.74 8.54 -28.98
CA VAL A 223 7.26 7.56 -28.03
C VAL A 223 6.08 7.03 -27.23
N GLU A 224 5.66 5.80 -27.51
CA GLU A 224 4.64 5.10 -26.74
C GLU A 224 5.27 4.53 -25.47
N ALA A 225 4.95 5.15 -24.33
CA ALA A 225 5.44 4.70 -23.04
C ALA A 225 4.35 4.74 -21.97
N HIS A 226 4.29 3.63 -21.23
CA HIS A 226 3.62 3.52 -19.94
C HIS A 226 4.70 3.47 -18.86
N ASN A 227 4.61 4.34 -17.86
CA ASN A 227 5.52 4.35 -16.72
C ASN A 227 4.70 4.18 -15.44
N LEU A 228 5.08 3.20 -14.62
CA LEU A 228 4.47 2.85 -13.35
C LEU A 228 5.49 3.09 -12.23
N TRP A 229 5.14 3.97 -11.30
CA TRP A 229 5.94 4.26 -10.11
C TRP A 229 5.20 3.80 -8.85
N ARG A 230 5.84 2.91 -8.08
CA ARG A 230 5.29 2.37 -6.83
C ARG A 230 5.85 3.15 -5.63
N CYS A 231 4.96 3.63 -4.78
CA CYS A 231 5.27 4.33 -3.54
C CYS A 231 4.59 3.62 -2.37
N ASN A 232 5.37 2.89 -1.58
CA ASN A 232 4.91 2.09 -0.44
C ASN A 232 5.48 2.54 0.91
N ARG A 233 6.16 3.70 0.95
CA ARG A 233 6.80 4.25 2.16
C ARG A 233 6.07 5.50 2.66
N MET A 234 6.05 5.66 3.99
CA MET A 234 5.34 6.76 4.68
C MET A 234 5.82 8.15 4.27
N LEU A 235 7.14 8.35 4.17
CA LEU A 235 7.72 9.65 3.86
C LEU A 235 7.38 10.14 2.45
N PRO A 236 7.66 9.39 1.37
CA PRO A 236 7.28 9.82 0.02
C PRO A 236 5.76 9.90 -0.15
N ALA A 237 4.98 9.00 0.45
CA ALA A 237 3.51 9.09 0.41
C ALA A 237 2.98 10.39 1.04
N ARG A 238 3.58 10.84 2.16
CA ARG A 238 3.23 12.12 2.80
C ARG A 238 3.58 13.32 1.93
N LEU A 239 4.67 13.25 1.16
CA LEU A 239 5.03 14.30 0.20
C LEU A 239 4.03 14.35 -0.96
N LEU A 240 3.65 13.20 -1.52
CA LEU A 240 2.66 13.12 -2.60
C LEU A 240 1.28 13.66 -2.19
N ARG A 241 0.86 13.46 -0.94
CA ARG A 241 -0.39 14.04 -0.41
C ARG A 241 -0.44 15.56 -0.44
N LYS A 242 0.69 16.25 -0.61
CA LYS A 242 0.70 17.71 -0.78
C LYS A 242 0.29 18.15 -2.18
N LEU A 243 0.45 17.29 -3.18
CA LEU A 243 0.08 17.56 -4.57
C LEU A 243 -1.34 17.06 -4.88
N PHE A 244 -1.73 15.90 -4.34
CA PHE A 244 -3.03 15.30 -4.57
C PHE A 244 -4.02 15.58 -3.45
N THR A 245 -5.20 16.09 -3.81
CA THR A 245 -6.39 16.15 -2.98
C THR A 245 -6.79 14.73 -2.57
N SER A 246 -7.07 14.55 -1.28
CA SER A 246 -7.45 13.26 -0.70
C SER A 246 -8.86 12.85 -1.14
N PRO A 247 -9.08 11.62 -1.66
CA PRO A 247 -10.40 11.14 -2.03
C PRO A 247 -11.25 10.67 -0.82
N THR A 248 -10.70 10.68 0.40
CA THR A 248 -11.32 10.15 1.63
C THR A 248 -12.73 10.67 1.94
N ILE A 249 -13.07 11.87 1.49
CA ILE A 249 -14.36 12.50 1.80
C ILE A 249 -15.52 11.72 1.14
N HIS A 250 -15.26 11.09 0.00
CA HIS A 250 -16.28 10.42 -0.83
C HIS A 250 -16.09 8.90 -0.87
N LEU A 251 -15.09 8.38 -0.18
CA LEU A 251 -14.91 6.94 0.00
C LEU A 251 -15.65 6.50 1.28
N PRO A 252 -16.14 5.25 1.35
CA PRO A 252 -16.64 4.66 2.60
C PRO A 252 -15.62 4.90 3.72
N ARG A 253 -16.06 5.19 4.95
CA ARG A 253 -15.20 5.59 6.09
C ARG A 253 -14.17 4.50 6.46
N THR A 254 -13.08 4.45 5.71
CA THR A 254 -12.10 3.37 5.68
C THR A 254 -10.68 3.92 5.72
N GLY A 255 -9.74 3.10 6.19
CA GLY A 255 -8.33 3.43 6.23
C GLY A 255 -7.69 3.34 4.84
N ILE A 256 -7.09 4.44 4.36
CA ILE A 256 -6.33 4.38 3.11
C ILE A 256 -5.00 3.64 3.34
N ALA A 257 -4.72 2.67 2.48
CA ALA A 257 -3.46 1.94 2.45
C ALA A 257 -2.25 2.86 2.18
N LEU A 258 -1.08 2.44 2.64
CA LEU A 258 0.12 3.21 2.40
C LEU A 258 0.59 3.11 0.94
N GLU A 259 0.42 1.94 0.34
CA GLU A 259 0.78 1.67 -1.04
C GLU A 259 -0.03 2.53 -2.01
N ARG A 260 0.69 3.22 -2.89
CA ARG A 260 0.16 4.00 -4.00
C ARG A 260 0.97 3.68 -5.24
N TYR A 261 0.29 3.64 -6.37
CA TYR A 261 0.92 3.60 -7.67
C TYR A 261 0.62 4.88 -8.41
N MET A 262 1.59 5.38 -9.14
CA MET A 262 1.43 6.54 -10.00
C MET A 262 1.78 6.11 -11.41
N THR A 263 0.86 6.32 -12.35
CA THR A 263 1.14 6.11 -13.77
C THR A 263 1.36 7.45 -14.46
N ILE A 264 2.41 7.51 -15.27
CA ILE A 264 2.74 8.67 -16.10
C ILE A 264 2.84 8.13 -17.52
N ASP A 265 1.86 8.49 -18.33
CA ASP A 265 1.68 7.86 -19.62
C ASP A 265 1.64 8.87 -20.74
N THR A 266 2.28 8.50 -21.82
CA THR A 266 2.24 9.23 -23.10
C THR A 266 0.86 9.10 -23.75
N THR A 267 0.56 9.98 -24.70
CA THR A 267 -0.75 10.02 -25.40
C THR A 267 -1.16 8.68 -26.02
N GLN A 268 -0.20 7.96 -26.60
CA GLN A 268 -0.39 6.66 -27.26
C GLN A 268 0.15 5.50 -26.42
N ALA A 269 0.19 5.64 -25.08
CA ALA A 269 0.66 4.57 -24.22
C ALA A 269 -0.13 3.27 -24.44
N PRO A 270 0.53 2.10 -24.45
CA PRO A 270 -0.14 0.83 -24.69
C PRO A 270 -1.19 0.55 -23.62
N THR A 271 -2.12 -0.35 -23.94
CA THR A 271 -3.11 -0.83 -22.97
C THR A 271 -2.44 -1.75 -21.94
N TYR A 272 -2.73 -1.56 -20.65
CA TYR A 272 -2.18 -2.38 -19.56
C TYR A 272 -3.20 -2.62 -18.46
N THR A 273 -2.98 -3.66 -17.66
CA THR A 273 -3.74 -3.95 -16.45
C THR A 273 -3.25 -3.09 -15.29
N LEU A 274 -4.15 -2.48 -14.52
CA LEU A 274 -3.70 -1.77 -13.31
C LEU A 274 -3.10 -2.76 -12.30
N PRO A 275 -2.10 -2.35 -11.51
CA PRO A 275 -1.48 -3.22 -10.52
C PRO A 275 -2.48 -3.65 -9.45
N ASP A 276 -2.33 -4.89 -8.98
CA ASP A 276 -3.05 -5.36 -7.79
C ASP A 276 -2.55 -4.59 -6.56
N THR A 277 -3.48 -4.22 -5.67
CA THR A 277 -3.21 -3.40 -4.50
C THR A 277 -3.39 -4.16 -3.20
N GLN A 278 -2.79 -3.66 -2.12
CA GLN A 278 -2.90 -4.24 -0.79
C GLN A 278 -4.35 -4.51 -0.31
N CYS A 279 -5.27 -3.56 -0.47
CA CYS A 279 -6.68 -3.71 -0.11
C CYS A 279 -7.55 -4.04 -1.34
N ALA A 280 -8.69 -4.69 -1.12
CA ALA A 280 -9.67 -5.09 -2.14
C ALA A 280 -10.32 -3.90 -2.86
N ASN A 281 -10.67 -2.86 -2.08
CA ASN A 281 -11.27 -1.66 -2.62
C ASN A 281 -10.17 -0.71 -3.11
N VAL A 282 -10.27 -0.28 -4.36
CA VAL A 282 -9.25 0.48 -5.09
C VAL A 282 -9.87 1.77 -5.62
N PHE A 283 -9.14 2.87 -5.51
CA PHE A 283 -9.48 4.12 -6.17
C PHE A 283 -8.44 4.48 -7.23
N VAL A 284 -8.91 5.04 -8.33
CA VAL A 284 -8.13 5.52 -9.47
C VAL A 284 -8.48 6.98 -9.69
N GLN A 285 -7.57 7.86 -9.37
CA GLN A 285 -7.71 9.32 -9.44
C GLN A 285 -6.95 9.84 -10.65
N GLN A 286 -7.66 10.44 -11.60
CA GLN A 286 -7.05 11.05 -12.78
C GLN A 286 -6.61 12.49 -12.45
N ALA A 287 -5.31 12.76 -12.40
CA ALA A 287 -4.78 14.09 -12.09
C ALA A 287 -4.51 14.95 -13.33
N LEU A 288 -4.13 14.33 -14.44
CA LEU A 288 -3.89 15.02 -15.72
C LEU A 288 -4.37 14.14 -16.87
N GLY A 289 -4.92 14.75 -17.91
CA GLY A 289 -5.35 14.04 -19.12
C GLY A 289 -6.55 13.13 -18.89
N THR A 290 -6.77 12.20 -19.80
CA THR A 290 -7.92 11.30 -19.79
C THR A 290 -7.51 9.88 -20.18
N ARG A 291 -8.22 8.89 -19.65
CA ARG A 291 -7.98 7.47 -19.92
C ARG A 291 -9.30 6.71 -20.00
N TYR A 292 -9.35 5.65 -20.80
CA TYR A 292 -10.44 4.69 -20.71
C TYR A 292 -10.06 3.60 -19.72
N ILE A 293 -10.93 3.35 -18.75
CA ILE A 293 -10.79 2.24 -17.81
C ILE A 293 -11.88 1.22 -18.11
N PHE A 294 -11.46 0.01 -18.46
CA PHE A 294 -12.33 -1.15 -18.64
C PHE A 294 -12.27 -2.01 -17.39
N LEU A 295 -13.39 -2.18 -16.70
CA LEU A 295 -13.53 -3.10 -15.58
C LEU A 295 -13.99 -4.45 -16.12
N ARG A 296 -13.05 -5.36 -16.36
CA ARG A 296 -13.35 -6.72 -16.81
C ARG A 296 -13.65 -7.60 -15.59
N PRO A 297 -14.70 -8.43 -15.58
CA PRO A 297 -14.90 -9.37 -14.49
C PRO A 297 -13.73 -10.34 -14.33
N THR A 298 -13.47 -10.77 -13.11
CA THR A 298 -12.55 -11.89 -12.82
C THR A 298 -12.96 -13.17 -13.55
N SER A 299 -12.04 -14.13 -13.69
CA SER A 299 -12.29 -15.40 -14.40
C SER A 299 -13.50 -16.13 -13.85
N GLU A 300 -13.65 -16.10 -12.52
CA GLU A 300 -14.69 -16.77 -11.76
C GLU A 300 -16.05 -16.14 -12.03
N CYS A 301 -16.13 -14.81 -12.10
CA CYS A 301 -17.38 -14.07 -12.29
C CYS A 301 -17.72 -13.70 -13.74
N ARG A 302 -16.88 -14.07 -14.72
CA ARG A 302 -17.06 -13.73 -16.14
C ARG A 302 -18.38 -14.21 -16.75
N HIS A 303 -18.93 -15.32 -16.25
CA HIS A 303 -20.18 -15.90 -16.75
C HIS A 303 -21.43 -15.13 -16.28
N ARG A 304 -21.30 -14.29 -15.25
CA ARG A 304 -22.43 -13.63 -14.59
C ARG A 304 -22.35 -12.11 -14.62
N CYS A 305 -21.15 -11.55 -14.51
CA CYS A 305 -20.93 -10.11 -14.44
C CYS A 305 -20.52 -9.57 -15.82
N ARG A 306 -20.91 -8.33 -16.13
CA ARG A 306 -20.65 -7.70 -17.44
C ARG A 306 -19.44 -6.79 -17.38
N THR A 307 -18.63 -6.75 -18.44
CA THR A 307 -17.54 -5.76 -18.55
C THR A 307 -18.11 -4.34 -18.57
N LEU A 308 -17.59 -3.48 -17.71
CA LEU A 308 -17.94 -2.06 -17.67
C LEU A 308 -16.81 -1.24 -18.31
N SER A 309 -17.15 -0.09 -18.88
CA SER A 309 -16.19 0.85 -19.44
C SER A 309 -16.53 2.26 -19.00
N ILE A 310 -15.52 3.02 -18.61
CA ILE A 310 -15.69 4.43 -18.27
C ILE A 310 -14.52 5.24 -18.85
N ARG A 311 -14.85 6.40 -19.43
CA ARG A 311 -13.86 7.42 -19.72
C ARG A 311 -13.62 8.18 -18.42
N LEU A 312 -12.41 8.13 -17.87
CA LEU A 312 -12.05 8.81 -16.64
C LEU A 312 -11.35 10.14 -16.98
N PRO A 313 -12.06 11.28 -16.90
CA PRO A 313 -11.47 12.58 -17.17
C PRO A 313 -10.70 13.08 -15.96
N GLN A 314 -9.96 14.17 -16.17
CA GLN A 314 -9.23 14.85 -15.11
C GLN A 314 -10.14 15.24 -13.93
N SER A 315 -9.60 15.11 -12.71
CA SER A 315 -10.26 15.41 -11.43
C SER A 315 -11.43 14.48 -11.11
N PHE A 316 -11.55 13.35 -11.79
CA PHE A 316 -12.48 12.28 -11.42
C PHE A 316 -11.73 11.13 -10.74
N VAL A 317 -12.44 10.47 -9.84
CA VAL A 317 -11.98 9.30 -9.09
C VAL A 317 -12.95 8.16 -9.35
N LEU A 318 -12.43 7.05 -9.87
CA LEU A 318 -13.15 5.79 -9.99
C LEU A 318 -12.83 4.91 -8.78
N SER A 319 -13.85 4.42 -8.09
CA SER A 319 -13.72 3.37 -7.08
C SER A 319 -14.25 2.04 -7.61
N TYR A 320 -13.53 0.95 -7.35
CA TYR A 320 -13.94 -0.41 -7.68
C TYR A 320 -13.33 -1.42 -6.72
N ASN A 321 -13.82 -2.66 -6.74
CA ASN A 321 -13.27 -3.75 -5.94
C ASN A 321 -12.59 -4.80 -6.83
N TRP A 322 -11.30 -5.07 -6.59
CA TRP A 322 -10.50 -5.96 -7.46
C TRP A 322 -10.85 -7.45 -7.33
N LEU A 323 -11.61 -7.85 -6.30
CA LEU A 323 -12.13 -9.21 -6.17
C LEU A 323 -13.11 -9.56 -7.30
N TYR A 324 -13.84 -8.57 -7.82
CA TYR A 324 -14.82 -8.76 -8.90
C TYR A 324 -14.32 -8.23 -10.24
N TRP A 325 -13.49 -7.19 -10.22
CA TRP A 325 -13.10 -6.44 -11.41
C TRP A 325 -11.58 -6.41 -11.58
N LYS A 326 -11.09 -6.88 -12.72
CA LYS A 326 -9.73 -6.68 -13.21
C LYS A 326 -9.70 -5.48 -14.17
N PRO A 327 -9.15 -4.34 -13.73
CA PRO A 327 -9.15 -3.10 -14.51
C PRO A 327 -8.10 -3.13 -15.62
N ILE A 328 -8.43 -2.53 -16.76
CA ILE A 328 -7.54 -2.33 -17.90
C ILE A 328 -7.59 -0.85 -18.28
N SER A 329 -6.43 -0.20 -18.27
CA SER A 329 -6.27 1.18 -18.72
C SER A 329 -5.87 1.21 -20.18
N ALA A 330 -6.58 1.99 -20.99
CA ALA A 330 -6.35 2.19 -22.41
C ALA A 330 -6.23 3.69 -22.74
N PRO A 331 -5.48 4.07 -23.79
CA PRO A 331 -5.36 5.46 -24.20
C PRO A 331 -6.72 6.01 -24.67
N ASP A 332 -6.94 7.30 -24.46
CA ASP A 332 -8.06 8.01 -25.06
C ASP A 332 -7.64 8.48 -26.47
N PRO A 333 -8.26 7.97 -27.55
CA PRO A 333 -7.81 8.25 -28.92
C PRO A 333 -7.95 9.72 -29.30
N VAL A 334 -8.69 10.52 -28.52
CA VAL A 334 -8.89 11.96 -28.73
C VAL A 334 -7.95 12.80 -27.85
N ALA A 335 -7.25 12.20 -26.90
CA ALA A 335 -6.39 12.94 -25.98
C ALA A 335 -5.02 13.25 -26.59
N ASP A 336 -4.66 14.53 -26.60
CA ASP A 336 -3.39 15.03 -27.15
C ASP A 336 -2.32 15.30 -26.07
N SER A 337 -2.62 15.06 -24.79
CA SER A 337 -1.70 15.31 -23.68
C SER A 337 -1.32 14.04 -22.92
N PHE A 338 -0.23 14.11 -22.16
CA PHE A 338 0.13 13.09 -21.17
C PHE A 338 -1.02 12.84 -20.19
N SER A 339 -1.08 11.62 -19.67
CA SER A 339 -2.00 11.25 -18.60
C SER A 339 -1.24 10.92 -17.33
N ILE A 340 -1.67 11.49 -16.20
CA ILE A 340 -1.15 11.18 -14.88
C ILE A 340 -2.28 10.64 -14.03
N THR A 341 -2.10 9.43 -13.52
CA THR A 341 -3.12 8.72 -12.73
C THR A 341 -2.52 8.26 -11.41
N LEU A 342 -3.21 8.52 -10.31
CA LEU A 342 -2.87 8.01 -8.98
C LEU A 342 -3.81 6.84 -8.64
N ILE A 343 -3.23 5.73 -8.24
CA ILE A 343 -3.94 4.51 -7.86
C ILE A 343 -3.60 4.22 -6.40
N GLY A 344 -4.61 3.93 -5.60
CA GLY A 344 -4.43 3.52 -4.21
C GLY A 344 -5.57 2.62 -3.78
N SER A 345 -5.48 2.09 -2.56
CA SER A 345 -6.49 1.18 -2.03
C SER A 345 -6.91 1.56 -0.62
N TYR A 346 -8.06 1.06 -0.19
CA TYR A 346 -8.65 1.35 1.11
C TYR A 346 -9.29 0.12 1.76
N CYS A 347 -9.20 0.10 3.08
CA CYS A 347 -9.67 -0.89 4.08
C CYS A 347 -10.54 -0.27 5.24
#